data_AF-A0A1E7GCL6-F1
#
_entry.id   AF-A0A1E7GCL6-F1
#
_cell.length_a   1.000
_cell.length_b   1.000
_cell.length_c   1.000
_cell.angle_alpha   90.00
_cell.angle_beta   90.00
_cell.angle_gamma   90.00
#
_symmetry.space_group_name_H-M   'P 1'
#
loop_
_entity.id
_entity.type
_entity.pdbx_description
1 polymer ?
#
loop_
_entity_poly.entity_id
_entity_poly.type
_entity_poly.pdbx_seq_one_letter_code
_entity_poly.pdbx_strand_id
1 'polypeptide(L)'
;MTDCDLCGRGIPTVIPVRVFRPRLKFAYPEGVWKGLCETCLDSAEKTYSGINKDEISCRKNKCSLCGKKGRVYPVEVQIPDFSKGVTIKEKNVCSKCLEAVNEAYLRYQKEEIDEEGRIHGHEHEH
;
A
#
# COMPACT_ATOMS: atom_id res chain seq x y z
N MET A 1 10.95 -14.44 1.95
CA MET A 1 11.09 -13.08 1.37
C MET A 1 9.96 -12.89 0.39
N THR A 2 9.30 -11.74 0.47
CA THR A 2 8.18 -11.37 -0.40
C THR A 2 8.46 -9.98 -0.98
N ASP A 3 8.13 -9.78 -2.24
CA ASP A 3 8.34 -8.51 -2.91
C ASP A 3 7.16 -7.56 -2.68
N CYS A 4 7.46 -6.28 -2.43
CA CYS A 4 6.44 -5.24 -2.43
C CYS A 4 5.83 -5.08 -3.83
N ASP A 5 4.51 -5.21 -3.95
CA ASP A 5 3.78 -5.13 -5.22
C ASP A 5 3.82 -3.74 -5.89
N LEU A 6 4.31 -2.70 -5.21
CA LEU A 6 4.50 -1.36 -5.77
C LEU A 6 5.95 -1.04 -6.18
N CYS A 7 6.89 -1.11 -5.24
CA CYS A 7 8.30 -0.76 -5.48
C CYS A 7 9.17 -1.95 -5.90
N GLY A 8 8.73 -3.20 -5.68
CA GLY A 8 9.50 -4.41 -5.99
C GLY A 8 10.60 -4.73 -4.99
N ARG A 9 10.69 -4.01 -3.85
CA ARG A 9 11.67 -4.31 -2.81
C ARG A 9 11.32 -5.65 -2.14
N GLY A 10 12.27 -6.58 -2.12
CA GLY A 10 12.16 -7.82 -1.36
C GLY A 10 12.37 -7.55 0.14
N ILE A 11 11.38 -7.86 0.96
CA ILE A 11 11.43 -7.70 2.42
C ILE A 11 10.93 -8.98 3.12
N PRO A 12 11.28 -9.18 4.41
CA PRO A 12 10.83 -10.35 5.17
C PRO A 12 9.31 -10.41 5.32
N THR A 13 8.70 -9.27 5.64
CA THR A 13 7.27 -9.13 5.92
C THR A 13 6.68 -7.98 5.11
N VAL A 14 5.52 -8.21 4.50
CA VAL A 14 4.76 -7.20 3.76
C VAL A 14 3.41 -7.00 4.43
N ILE A 15 2.87 -5.78 4.34
CA ILE A 15 1.58 -5.43 4.88
C ILE A 15 0.50 -5.85 3.86
N PRO A 16 -0.45 -6.72 4.24
CA PRO A 16 -1.43 -7.27 3.31
C PRO A 16 -2.52 -6.25 2.97
N VAL A 17 -2.70 -5.98 1.68
CA VAL A 17 -3.75 -5.13 1.12
C VAL A 17 -4.67 -5.96 0.23
N ARG A 18 -5.97 -5.94 0.50
CA ARG A 18 -6.96 -6.70 -0.28
C ARG A 18 -7.37 -5.88 -1.50
N VAL A 19 -7.15 -6.41 -2.71
CA VAL A 19 -7.51 -5.70 -3.95
C VAL A 19 -8.40 -6.53 -4.85
N PHE A 20 -9.39 -5.88 -5.46
CA PHE A 20 -10.30 -6.54 -6.37
C PHE A 20 -9.79 -6.52 -7.81
N ARG A 21 -9.37 -7.67 -8.34
CA ARG A 21 -8.93 -7.82 -9.74
C ARG A 21 -10.09 -8.27 -10.63
N PRO A 22 -10.62 -7.41 -11.53
CA PRO A 22 -11.79 -7.77 -12.35
C PRO A 22 -11.59 -9.05 -13.17
N ARG A 23 -10.38 -9.29 -13.69
CA ARG A 23 -10.04 -10.49 -14.46
C ARG A 23 -10.03 -11.78 -13.65
N LEU A 24 -9.93 -11.69 -12.33
CA LEU A 24 -9.87 -12.83 -11.42
C LEU A 24 -11.14 -12.99 -10.58
N LYS A 25 -12.18 -12.19 -10.85
CA LYS A 25 -13.44 -12.19 -10.07
C LYS A 25 -14.06 -13.58 -9.92
N PHE A 26 -13.98 -14.42 -10.96
CA PHE A 26 -14.57 -15.77 -10.93
C PHE A 26 -13.85 -16.71 -9.96
N ALA A 27 -12.51 -16.64 -9.90
CA ALA A 27 -11.71 -17.49 -9.02
C ALA A 27 -11.54 -16.90 -7.61
N TYR A 28 -11.57 -15.57 -7.51
CA TYR A 28 -11.34 -14.82 -6.28
C TYR A 28 -12.41 -13.72 -6.13
N PRO A 29 -13.66 -14.10 -5.79
CA PRO A 29 -14.77 -13.15 -5.68
C PRO A 29 -14.54 -12.11 -4.59
N GLU A 30 -13.81 -12.49 -3.55
CA GLU A 30 -13.44 -11.63 -2.44
C GLU A 30 -12.18 -10.77 -2.72
N GLY A 31 -11.62 -10.84 -3.92
CA GLY A 31 -10.37 -10.18 -4.25
C GLY A 31 -9.12 -10.99 -3.89
N VAL A 32 -7.96 -10.40 -4.16
CA VAL A 32 -6.64 -11.03 -3.97
C VAL A 32 -5.81 -10.20 -3.00
N TRP A 33 -4.96 -10.87 -2.24
CA TRP A 33 -4.00 -10.22 -1.36
C TRP A 33 -2.80 -9.72 -2.15
N LYS A 34 -2.39 -8.49 -1.82
CA LYS A 34 -1.17 -7.83 -2.28
C LYS A 34 -0.34 -7.45 -1.08
N GLY A 35 0.98 -7.45 -1.22
CA GLY A 35 1.91 -7.10 -0.16
C GLY A 35 2.56 -5.76 -0.43
N LEU A 36 2.42 -4.79 0.49
CA LEU A 36 3.14 -3.52 0.42
C LEU A 36 4.18 -3.40 1.53
N CYS A 37 5.30 -2.75 1.24
CA CYS A 37 6.19 -2.29 2.31
C CYS A 37 5.61 -1.03 2.97
N GLU A 38 6.03 -0.76 4.22
CA GLU A 38 5.61 0.41 5.01
C GLU A 38 5.68 1.71 4.21
N THR A 39 6.81 1.99 3.56
CA THR A 39 7.01 3.22 2.77
C THR A 39 6.04 3.35 1.59
N CYS A 40 5.68 2.24 0.94
CA CYS A 40 4.72 2.24 -0.16
C CYS A 40 3.28 2.35 0.35
N LEU A 41 3.01 1.81 1.54
CA LEU A 41 1.71 1.95 2.19
C LEU A 41 1.47 3.41 2.59
N ASP A 42 2.44 4.05 3.27
CA ASP A 42 2.41 5.46 3.65
C ASP A 42 2.28 6.39 2.43
N SER A 43 3.07 6.17 1.38
CA SER A 43 3.00 7.00 0.17
C SER A 43 1.64 6.88 -0.54
N ALA A 44 1.05 5.68 -0.53
CA ALA A 44 -0.26 5.44 -1.11
C ALA A 44 -1.39 6.00 -0.25
N GLU A 45 -1.30 5.94 1.08
CA GLU A 45 -2.24 6.59 1.99
C GLU A 45 -2.19 8.12 1.82
N LYS A 46 -1.01 8.73 1.80
CA LYS A 46 -0.86 10.17 1.52
C LYS A 46 -1.52 10.58 0.22
N THR A 47 -1.39 9.73 -0.81
CA THR A 47 -2.09 9.93 -2.08
C THR A 47 -3.60 9.86 -1.91
N TYR A 48 -4.12 8.88 -1.17
CA TYR A 48 -5.55 8.78 -0.87
C TYR A 48 -6.09 10.04 -0.16
N SER A 49 -5.39 10.47 0.89
CA SER A 49 -5.73 11.66 1.67
C SER A 49 -5.66 12.95 0.84
N GLY A 50 -4.72 13.06 -0.10
CA GLY A 50 -4.61 14.19 -1.03
C GLY A 50 -5.72 14.25 -2.09
N ILE A 51 -6.31 13.11 -2.48
CA ILE A 51 -7.44 13.08 -3.43
C ILE A 51 -8.65 13.80 -2.85
N ASN A 52 -8.93 13.60 -1.57
CA ASN A 52 -10.07 14.23 -0.90
C ASN A 52 -9.94 15.75 -0.77
N LYS A 53 -8.73 16.27 -0.92
CA LYS A 53 -8.43 17.72 -0.90
C LYS A 53 -8.32 18.32 -2.31
N ASP A 54 -8.60 17.52 -3.36
CA ASP A 54 -8.41 17.88 -4.77
C ASP A 54 -6.95 18.30 -5.11
N GLU A 55 -5.98 17.91 -4.29
CA GLU A 55 -4.56 18.25 -4.45
C GLU A 55 -3.87 17.41 -5.53
N ILE A 56 -4.47 16.27 -5.92
CA ILE A 56 -3.85 15.29 -6.82
C ILE A 56 -4.72 15.04 -8.05
N SER A 57 -4.16 15.32 -9.23
CA SER A 57 -4.82 15.06 -10.49
C SER A 57 -4.85 13.57 -10.85
N CYS A 58 -6.00 13.09 -11.34
CA CYS A 58 -6.13 11.74 -11.85
C CYS A 58 -5.70 11.64 -13.32
N ARG A 59 -5.11 10.52 -13.71
CA ARG A 59 -4.74 10.18 -15.09
C ARG A 59 -5.56 8.97 -15.56
N LYS A 60 -5.65 8.76 -16.88
CA LYS A 60 -6.21 7.51 -17.43
C LYS A 60 -5.08 6.52 -17.68
N ASN A 61 -4.97 5.48 -16.85
CA ASN A 61 -3.98 4.42 -17.02
C ASN A 61 -4.44 3.09 -16.39
N LYS A 62 -3.59 2.07 -16.42
CA LYS A 62 -3.77 0.80 -15.73
C LYS A 62 -3.33 0.93 -14.27
N CYS A 63 -4.17 0.50 -13.34
CA CYS A 63 -3.82 0.38 -11.92
C CYS A 63 -2.75 -0.70 -11.71
N SER A 64 -1.71 -0.37 -10.96
CA SER A 64 -0.57 -1.24 -10.68
C SER A 64 -0.96 -2.41 -9.77
N LEU A 65 -1.92 -2.22 -8.86
CA LEU A 65 -2.35 -3.24 -7.91
C LEU A 65 -3.40 -4.20 -8.51
N CYS A 66 -4.53 -3.66 -9.00
CA CYS A 66 -5.62 -4.50 -9.49
C CYS A 66 -5.56 -4.80 -11.00
N GLY A 67 -4.79 -4.04 -11.77
CA GLY A 67 -4.71 -4.16 -13.22
C GLY A 67 -5.89 -3.59 -14.00
N LYS A 68 -6.89 -2.97 -13.35
CA LYS A 68 -8.02 -2.30 -14.01
C LYS A 68 -7.53 -1.04 -14.73
N LYS A 69 -7.99 -0.81 -15.97
CA LYS A 69 -7.80 0.46 -16.70
C LYS A 69 -8.88 1.45 -16.28
N GLY A 70 -8.52 2.72 -16.03
CA GLY A 70 -9.46 3.76 -15.63
C GLY A 70 -8.76 4.99 -15.08
N ARG A 71 -9.49 5.75 -14.25
CA ARG A 71 -8.91 6.85 -13.46
C ARG A 71 -7.98 6.27 -12.40
N VAL A 72 -6.76 6.78 -12.36
CA VAL A 72 -5.69 6.38 -11.46
C VAL A 72 -4.97 7.63 -10.96
N TYR A 73 -4.33 7.51 -9.82
CA TYR A 73 -3.56 8.57 -9.17
C TYR A 73 -2.11 8.12 -9.08
N PRO A 74 -1.15 9.03 -9.34
CA PRO A 74 0.26 8.72 -9.21
C PRO A 74 0.62 8.62 -7.73
N VAL A 75 1.12 7.46 -7.33
CA VAL A 75 1.72 7.21 -6.02
C VAL A 75 3.24 7.24 -6.21
N GLU A 76 3.92 8.08 -5.45
CA GLU A 76 5.38 8.10 -5.44
C GLU A 76 5.93 6.85 -4.73
N VAL A 77 6.87 6.15 -5.36
CA VAL A 77 7.53 4.97 -4.79
C VAL A 77 9.04 5.11 -4.91
N GLN A 78 9.73 4.74 -3.84
CA GLN A 78 11.19 4.68 -3.81
C GLN A 78 11.64 3.28 -4.19
N ILE A 79 12.39 3.16 -5.29
CA ILE A 79 12.92 1.89 -5.77
C ILE A 79 14.44 1.91 -5.59
N PRO A 80 15.00 0.94 -4.84
CA PRO A 80 16.45 0.80 -4.73
C PRO A 80 17.04 0.43 -6.10
N ASP A 81 18.05 1.17 -6.53
CA ASP A 81 18.78 0.99 -7.78
C ASP A 81 20.27 0.83 -7.47
N PHE A 82 20.87 -0.27 -7.92
CA PHE A 82 22.27 -0.58 -7.60
C PHE A 82 23.27 0.47 -8.11
N SER A 83 22.93 1.20 -9.18
CA SER A 83 23.84 2.19 -9.77
C SER A 83 23.60 3.60 -9.24
N LYS A 84 22.34 3.95 -8.94
CA LYS A 84 21.90 5.32 -8.61
C LYS A 84 21.45 5.48 -7.15
N GLY A 85 21.52 4.42 -6.35
CA GLY A 85 21.07 4.41 -4.96
C GLY A 85 19.56 4.23 -4.86
N VAL A 86 18.80 5.32 -4.86
CA VAL A 86 17.33 5.28 -4.77
C VAL A 86 16.75 6.11 -5.91
N THR A 87 15.91 5.49 -6.74
CA THR A 87 15.18 6.17 -7.80
C THR A 87 13.72 6.34 -7.41
N ILE A 88 13.23 7.57 -7.45
CA ILE A 88 11.82 7.90 -7.25
C ILE A 88 11.06 7.64 -8.56
N LYS A 89 9.97 6.86 -8.49
CA LYS A 89 9.09 6.60 -9.64
C LYS A 89 7.63 6.77 -9.23
N GLU A 90 6.78 7.09 -10.21
CA GLU A 90 5.32 7.10 -10.01
C GLU A 90 4.72 5.73 -10.37
N LYS A 91 3.83 5.20 -9.52
CA LYS A 91 2.98 4.05 -9.79
C LYS A 91 1.53 4.49 -9.81
N ASN A 92 0.81 4.08 -10.85
CA ASN A 92 -0.59 4.43 -11.02
C ASN A 92 -1.48 3.52 -10.16
N VAL A 93 -2.30 4.08 -9.27
CA VAL A 93 -3.23 3.31 -8.42
C VAL A 93 -4.65 3.89 -8.52
N CYS A 94 -5.68 3.05 -8.68
CA CYS A 94 -7.06 3.53 -8.75
C CYS A 94 -7.63 3.83 -7.36
N SER A 95 -8.67 4.68 -7.29
CA SER A 95 -9.31 5.07 -6.02
C SER A 95 -9.71 3.88 -5.14
N LYS A 96 -10.34 2.86 -5.70
CA LYS A 96 -10.72 1.65 -4.95
C LYS A 96 -9.53 0.91 -4.32
N CYS A 97 -8.38 0.91 -4.98
CA CYS A 97 -7.19 0.31 -4.41
C CYS A 97 -6.55 1.22 -3.36
N LEU A 98 -6.65 2.54 -3.51
CA LEU A 98 -6.19 3.50 -2.51
C LEU A 98 -7.05 3.46 -1.23
N GLU A 99 -8.36 3.28 -1.36
CA GLU A 99 -9.28 3.05 -0.24
C GLU A 99 -8.87 1.79 0.55
N ALA A 100 -8.62 0.67 -0.14
CA ALA A 100 -8.13 -0.55 0.50
C ALA A 100 -6.74 -0.40 1.14
N VAL A 101 -5.87 0.45 0.57
CA VAL A 101 -4.59 0.82 1.19
C VAL A 101 -4.83 1.60 2.48
N ASN A 102 -5.74 2.59 2.47
CA ASN A 102 -6.09 3.35 3.67
C ASN A 102 -6.63 2.45 4.79
N GLU A 103 -7.52 1.50 4.47
CA GLU A 103 -7.98 0.49 5.44
C GLU A 103 -6.84 -0.34 6.02
N ALA A 104 -5.90 -0.78 5.17
CA ALA A 104 -4.74 -1.55 5.61
C ALA A 104 -3.77 -0.70 6.45
N TYR A 105 -3.60 0.58 6.13
CA TYR A 105 -2.80 1.54 6.89
C TYR A 105 -3.36 1.77 8.29
N LEU A 106 -4.67 2.01 8.41
CA LEU A 106 -5.33 2.18 9.71
C LEU A 106 -5.22 0.91 10.57
N ARG A 107 -5.33 -0.27 9.96
CA ARG A 107 -5.10 -1.54 10.67
C ARG A 107 -3.65 -1.66 11.14
N TYR A 108 -2.70 -1.37 10.26
CA TYR A 108 -1.27 -1.44 10.56
C TYR A 108 -0.89 -0.51 11.72
N GLN A 109 -1.32 0.76 11.68
CA GLN A 109 -1.07 1.71 12.77
C GLN A 109 -1.67 1.25 14.11
N LYS A 110 -2.87 0.65 14.08
CA LYS A 110 -3.50 0.13 15.30
C LYS A 110 -2.70 -1.05 15.87
N GLU A 111 -2.24 -1.96 15.02
CA GLU A 111 -1.42 -3.11 15.43
C GLU A 111 -0.08 -2.65 16.03
N GLU A 112 0.58 -1.64 15.46
CA GLU A 112 1.80 -1.07 16.04
C GLU A 112 1.58 -0.47 17.43
N ILE A 113 0.50 0.30 17.62
CA ILE A 113 0.16 0.89 18.93
C ILE A 113 -0.15 -0.20 19.97
N ASP A 114 -0.89 -1.23 19.58
CA ASP A 114 -1.24 -2.36 20.47
C ASP A 114 0.01 -3.20 20.82
N GLU A 115 0.96 -3.33 19.90
CA GLU A 115 2.23 -4.04 20.12
C GLU A 115 3.17 -3.23 21.01
N GLU A 116 3.35 -1.93 20.76
CA GLU A 116 4.08 -1.00 21.63
C GLU A 116 3.48 -0.95 23.05
N GLY A 117 2.15 -0.89 23.17
CA GLY A 117 1.45 -0.91 24.46
C GLY A 117 1.68 -2.21 25.26
N ARG A 118 1.95 -3.34 24.58
CA ARG A 118 2.30 -4.61 25.25
C ARG A 118 3.74 -4.62 25.78
N ILE A 119 4.68 -3.90 25.15
CA ILE A 119 6.08 -3.85 25.59
C ILE A 119 6.24 -3.00 26.86
N HIS A 120 5.39 -1.99 27.03
CA HIS A 120 5.38 -1.11 28.22
C HIS A 120 4.53 -1.63 29.40
N GLY A 121 3.85 -2.77 29.26
CA GLY A 121 2.91 -3.29 30.25
C GLY A 121 3.47 -4.27 31.28
N HIS A 122 4.79 -4.49 31.33
CA HIS A 122 5.41 -5.48 32.21
C HIS A 122 6.35 -4.86 33.26
N GLU A 123 5.86 -3.86 34.00
CA GLU A 123 6.39 -3.56 35.33
C GLU A 123 5.21 -3.22 36.24
N HIS A 124 4.83 -4.18 37.10
CA HIS A 124 4.37 -3.99 38.48
C HIS A 124 4.00 -5.36 39.06
N GLU A 125 5.02 -6.11 39.49
CA GLU A 125 4.89 -7.03 40.62
C GLU A 125 5.53 -6.33 41.82
N HIS A 126 4.74 -6.05 42.87
CA HIS A 126 5.13 -6.17 44.28
C HIS A 126 3.92 -6.01 45.20
#